data_AF-A0A2K9FIL5-F1
#
_entry.id   AF-A0A2K9FIL5-F1
#
_cell.length_a   1.000
_cell.length_b   1.000
_cell.length_c   1.000
_cell.angle_alpha   90.00
_cell.angle_beta   90.00
_cell.angle_gamma   90.00
#
_symmetry.space_group_name_H-M   'P 1'
#
loop_
_entity.id
_entity.type
_entity.pdbx_description
1 polymer ?
#
loop_
_entity_poly.entity_id
_entity_poly.type
_entity_poly.pdbx_seq_one_letter_code
_entity_poly.pdbx_strand_id
1 'polypeptide(L)' 'MRTCAGFTALQAVYEREIRYLTAHSARHQGRPAARCSATQAASTKARMARALNGHLARCPECG' A
#
# COMPACT_ATOMS: atom_id res chain seq x y z
N MET A 1 15.21 -10.13 -8.23
CA MET A 1 14.53 -10.36 -6.95
C MET A 1 13.48 -11.41 -7.15
N ARG A 2 13.64 -12.55 -6.49
CA ARG A 2 12.59 -13.55 -6.40
C ARG A 2 11.60 -13.07 -5.35
N THR A 3 10.32 -12.96 -5.71
CA THR A 3 9.25 -12.69 -4.77
C THR A 3 8.37 -13.91 -4.65
N CYS A 4 7.95 -14.18 -3.42
CA CYS A 4 7.21 -15.35 -3.01
C CYS A 4 5.72 -15.01 -2.95
N ALA A 5 4.83 -16.01 -2.98
CA ALA A 5 3.39 -15.76 -3.08
C ALA A 5 2.85 -14.90 -1.92
N GLY A 6 3.43 -15.04 -0.72
CA GLY A 6 3.13 -14.21 0.44
C GLY A 6 3.49 -12.72 0.24
N PHE A 7 4.59 -12.42 -0.44
CA PHE A 7 4.96 -11.06 -0.80
C PHE A 7 3.93 -10.44 -1.75
N THR A 8 3.55 -11.17 -2.81
CA THR A 8 2.56 -10.71 -3.78
C THR A 8 1.20 -10.51 -3.15
N ALA A 9 0.77 -11.42 -2.27
CA ALA A 9 -0.48 -11.29 -1.54
C ALA A 9 -0.48 -10.04 -0.61
N LEU A 10 0.62 -9.83 0.12
CA LEU A 10 0.79 -8.67 1.00
C LEU A 10 0.76 -7.36 0.20
N GLN A 11 1.48 -7.31 -0.92
CA GLN A 11 1.48 -6.17 -1.83
C GLN A 11 0.08 -5.89 -2.37
N ALA A 12 -0.63 -6.92 -2.83
CA ALA A 12 -1.97 -6.77 -3.42
C ALA A 12 -2.99 -6.19 -2.45
N VAL A 13 -2.92 -6.55 -1.15
CA VAL A 13 -3.78 -5.99 -0.10
C VAL A 13 -3.55 -4.48 0.06
N TYR A 14 -2.30 -4.06 0.21
CA TYR A 14 -1.97 -2.64 0.33
C TYR A 14 -2.31 -1.86 -0.94
N GLU A 15 -2.04 -2.41 -2.12
CA GLU A 15 -2.38 -1.76 -3.39
C GLU A 15 -3.89 -1.59 -3.57
N ARG A 16 -4.70 -2.54 -3.10
CA ARG A 16 -6.16 -2.40 -3.11
C ARG A 16 -6.61 -1.24 -2.22
N GLU A 17 -6.06 -1.13 -1.01
CA GLU A 17 -6.37 -0.04 -0.08
C GLU A 17 -5.93 1.33 -0.65
N ILE A 18 -4.70 1.42 -1.18
CA ILE A 18 -4.18 2.64 -1.80
C ILE A 18 -5.05 3.07 -2.99
N ARG A 19 -5.45 2.12 -3.84
CA ARG A 19 -6.35 2.39 -4.97
C ARG A 19 -7.69 2.93 -4.49
N TYR A 20 -8.27 2.32 -3.47
CA TYR A 20 -9.53 2.79 -2.87
C TYR A 20 -9.40 4.22 -2.33
N LEU A 21 -8.38 4.50 -1.52
CA LEU A 21 -8.15 5.83 -0.93
C LEU A 21 -7.88 6.90 -1.99
N THR A 22 -7.14 6.55 -3.04
CA THR A 22 -6.84 7.44 -4.16
C THR A 22 -8.11 7.75 -4.97
N ALA A 23 -8.91 6.73 -5.29
CA ALA A 23 -10.18 6.91 -5.99
C ALA A 23 -11.19 7.72 -5.17
N HIS A 24 -11.28 7.46 -3.86
CA HIS A 24 -12.11 8.24 -2.95
C HIS A 24 -11.66 9.71 -2.89
N SER A 25 -10.35 9.96 -2.82
CA SER A 25 -9.79 11.32 -2.85
C SER A 25 -10.17 12.05 -4.15
N ALA A 26 -10.00 11.40 -5.30
CA ALA A 26 -10.36 11.98 -6.59
C ALA A 26 -11.87 12.30 -6.70
N ARG A 27 -12.74 11.38 -6.25
CA ARG A 27 -14.20 11.57 -6.28
C ARG A 27 -14.70 12.70 -5.39
N HIS A 28 -13.98 13.02 -4.32
CA HIS A 28 -14.37 14.04 -3.36
C HIS A 28 -13.48 15.30 -3.42
N GLN A 29 -12.83 15.55 -4.55
CA GLN A 29 -11.95 16.70 -4.74
C GLN A 29 -12.62 18.01 -4.28
N GLY A 30 -11.86 18.81 -3.53
CA GLY A 30 -12.37 20.05 -2.91
C GLY A 30 -13.05 19.85 -1.54
N ARG A 31 -13.31 18.62 -1.10
CA ARG A 31 -13.81 18.32 0.25
C ARG A 31 -12.67 17.95 1.21
N PRO A 32 -12.79 18.24 2.51
CA PRO A 32 -11.81 17.79 3.52
C PRO A 32 -11.57 16.27 3.50
N ALA A 33 -12.62 15.49 3.22
CA ALA A 33 -12.54 14.05 3.08
C ALA A 33 -11.52 13.61 2.00
N ALA A 34 -11.40 14.34 0.88
CA ALA A 34 -10.42 14.02 -0.14
C ALA A 34 -8.99 14.23 0.32
N ARG A 35 -8.74 15.31 1.07
CA ARG A 35 -7.42 15.56 1.68
C ARG A 35 -7.06 14.46 2.68
N CYS A 36 -8.00 14.07 3.54
CA CYS A 36 -7.79 12.98 4.48
C CYS A 36 -7.45 11.67 3.77
N SER A 37 -8.20 11.29 2.72
CA SER A 37 -7.92 10.07 1.96
C SER A 37 -6.59 10.13 1.19
N ALA A 38 -6.20 11.28 0.66
CA ALA A 38 -4.89 11.45 0.02
C ALA A 38 -3.74 11.25 1.01
N THR A 39 -3.85 11.85 2.21
CA THR A 39 -2.88 11.64 3.29
C THR A 39 -2.81 10.18 3.70
N GLN A 40 -3.96 9.53 3.88
CA GLN A 40 -4.01 8.11 4.23
C GLN A 40 -3.39 7.24 3.12
N ALA A 41 -3.63 7.53 1.85
CA ALA A 41 -3.01 6.79 0.74
C ALA A 41 -1.48 6.89 0.78
N ALA A 42 -0.93 8.07 1.07
CA ALA A 42 0.51 8.28 1.22
C ALA A 42 1.08 7.52 2.44
N SER A 43 0.39 7.57 3.58
CA SER A 43 0.79 6.81 4.77
C SER A 43 0.72 5.30 4.54
N THR A 44 -0.30 4.80 3.84
CA THR A 44 -0.45 3.38 3.49
C THR A 44 0.65 2.93 2.53
N LYS A 45 1.08 3.75 1.57
CA LYS A 45 2.27 3.48 0.74
C LYS A 45 3.54 3.30 1.59
N ALA A 46 3.77 4.19 2.55
CA ALA A 46 4.93 4.08 3.44
C ALA A 46 4.87 2.81 4.33
N ARG A 47 3.68 2.45 4.82
CA ARG A 47 3.46 1.20 5.58
C ARG A 47 3.71 -0.03 4.71
N MET A 48 3.23 -0.03 3.47
CA MET A 48 3.47 -1.10 2.50
C MET A 48 4.98 -1.31 2.29
N ALA A 49 5.74 -0.24 2.02
CA ALA A 49 7.19 -0.33 1.83
C ALA A 49 7.90 -0.96 3.04
N ARG A 50 7.54 -0.56 4.27
CA ARG A 50 8.09 -1.16 5.50
C ARG A 50 7.72 -2.64 5.65
N ALA A 51 6.48 -3.00 5.35
CA ALA A 51 6.00 -4.37 5.44
C ALA A 51 6.71 -5.28 4.43
N LEU A 52 6.84 -4.82 3.18
CA LEU A 52 7.54 -5.53 2.11
C LEU A 52 9.03 -5.66 2.40
N ASN A 53 9.71 -4.59 2.84
CA ASN A 53 11.12 -4.67 3.25
C ASN A 53 11.33 -5.63 4.43
N GLY A 54 10.43 -5.61 5.41
CA GLY A 54 10.45 -6.57 6.51
C GLY A 54 10.22 -8.00 6.06
N HIS A 55 9.40 -8.20 5.02
CA HIS A 55 9.18 -9.51 4.42
C HIS A 55 10.45 -10.01 3.70
N LEU A 56 11.06 -9.17 2.85
CA LEU A 56 12.32 -9.49 2.17
C LEU A 56 13.44 -9.83 3.15
N ALA A 57 13.52 -9.14 4.30
CA ALA A 57 14.57 -9.39 5.30
C ALA A 57 14.41 -10.72 6.06
N ARG A 58 13.21 -11.32 6.05
CA ARG A 58 12.89 -12.51 6.88
C ARG A 58 12.53 -13.74 6.09
N CYS A 59 12.05 -13.58 4.85
CA CYS A 59 11.54 -14.68 4.08
C CYS A 59 12.68 -15.35 3.29
N PRO A 60 12.91 -16.66 3.49
CA PRO A 60 14.02 -17.38 2.86
C PRO A 60 13.82 -17.58 1.34
N GLU A 61 12.58 -17.49 0.85
CA GLU A 61 12.27 -17.61 -0.58
C GLU A 61 12.43 -16.30 -1.35
N CYS A 62 12.39 -15.18 -0.62
CA CYS A 62 12.30 -13.85 -1.18
C CYS A 62 13.71 -13.19 -1.15
N GLY A 63 14.25 -12.82 -2.32
CA GLY A 63 15.65 -12.36 -2.51
C GLY A 63 15.99 -12.11 -3.97
#